data_AF-A0A5S9XRS1-F1
#
_entry.id   AF-A0A5S9XRS1-F1
#
_cell.length_a   1.000
_cell.length_b   1.000
_cell.length_c   1.000
_cell.angle_alpha   90.00
_cell.angle_beta   90.00
_cell.angle_gamma   90.00
#
_symmetry.space_group_name_H-M   'P 1'
#
loop_
_entity.id
_entity.type
_entity.pdbx_description
1 polymer ?
#
loop_
_entity_poly.entity_id
_entity_poly.type
_entity_poly.pdbx_seq_one_letter_code
_entity_poly.pdbx_strand_id
1 'polypeptide(L)' 'MPRKFPWKFKKTETMYFVEGKLKVKVEDHHKEGEALEFVAGDLVVFPQDMNVFVDVIEDVKKRYYREFEIEESELP' A
#
# COMPACT_ATOMS: atom_id res chain seq x y z
N MET A 1 6.81 16.04 -6.98
CA MET A 1 7.09 15.61 -8.39
C MET A 1 6.43 14.25 -8.57
N PRO A 2 5.59 14.04 -9.59
CA PRO A 2 4.84 12.79 -9.71
C PRO A 2 5.79 11.59 -9.89
N ARG A 3 5.51 10.49 -9.19
CA ARG A 3 6.36 9.29 -9.14
C ARG A 3 5.54 8.04 -9.37
N LYS A 4 5.96 7.21 -10.33
CA LYS A 4 5.31 5.93 -10.65
C LYS A 4 6.28 4.79 -10.44
N PHE A 5 5.87 3.75 -9.73
CA PHE A 5 6.70 2.57 -9.49
C PHE A 5 5.86 1.34 -9.15
N PRO A 6 6.32 0.13 -9.54
CA PRO A 6 5.76 -1.12 -9.06
C PRO A 6 6.14 -1.32 -7.58
N TRP A 7 5.25 -1.91 -6.81
CA TRP A 7 5.45 -2.23 -5.40
C TRP A 7 4.81 -3.58 -5.07
N LYS A 8 5.58 -4.43 -4.39
CA LYS A 8 5.11 -5.72 -3.85
C LYS A 8 5.09 -5.67 -2.34
N PHE A 9 3.93 -5.96 -1.74
CA PHE A 9 3.79 -6.08 -0.29
C PHE A 9 4.29 -7.44 0.18
N LYS A 10 5.30 -7.46 1.06
CA LYS A 10 5.87 -8.71 1.60
C LYS A 10 5.07 -9.28 2.77
N LYS A 11 4.31 -8.43 3.47
CA LYS A 11 3.44 -8.77 4.59
C LYS A 11 2.20 -7.89 4.50
N THR A 12 1.16 -8.24 5.23
CA THR A 12 -0.02 -7.39 5.36
C THR A 12 0.37 -6.07 6.03
N GLU A 13 0.05 -4.96 5.38
CA GLU A 13 0.31 -3.61 5.86
C GLU A 13 -0.98 -2.82 5.94
N THR A 14 -1.27 -2.27 7.12
CA THR A 14 -2.32 -1.27 7.31
C THR A 14 -1.71 0.12 7.22
N MET A 15 -2.21 0.96 6.32
CA MET A 15 -1.70 2.30 6.08
C MET A 15 -2.79 3.34 6.29
N TYR A 16 -2.45 4.38 7.04
CA TYR A 16 -3.26 5.57 7.22
C TYR A 16 -2.58 6.76 6.53
N PHE A 17 -3.28 7.40 5.60
CA PHE A 17 -2.80 8.57 4.88
C PHE A 17 -3.13 9.84 5.66
N VAL A 18 -2.09 10.55 6.10
CA VAL A 18 -2.22 11.81 6.86
C VAL A 18 -2.37 12.99 5.89
N GLU A 19 -1.57 12.99 4.82
CA GLU A 19 -1.53 14.06 3.80
C GLU A 19 -1.20 13.44 2.44
N GLY A 20 -1.55 14.15 1.36
CA GLY A 20 -1.19 13.81 -0.02
C GLY A 20 -2.26 13.07 -0.79
N LYS A 21 -1.89 12.67 -2.02
CA LYS A 21 -2.78 12.06 -2.99
C LYS A 21 -2.02 11.06 -3.86
N LEU A 22 -2.54 9.84 -3.96
CA LEU A 22 -1.95 8.82 -4.83
C LEU A 22 -3.02 7.93 -5.46
N LYS A 23 -2.66 7.25 -6.55
CA LYS A 23 -3.46 6.21 -7.18
C LYS A 23 -2.74 4.87 -7.14
N VAL A 24 -3.47 3.79 -6.93
CA VAL A 24 -2.94 2.43 -6.96
C VAL A 24 -3.72 1.59 -7.94
N LYS A 25 -3.01 0.86 -8.79
CA LYS A 25 -3.57 -0.18 -9.66
C LYS A 25 -3.09 -1.53 -9.16
N VAL A 26 -4.01 -2.47 -8.94
CA VAL A 26 -3.67 -3.85 -8.57
C VAL A 26 -3.36 -4.63 -9.84
N GLU A 27 -2.23 -5.34 -9.89
CA GLU A 27 -1.81 -6.06 -11.10
C GLU A 27 -2.69 -7.27 -11.41
N ASP A 28 -3.19 -7.96 -10.37
CA ASP A 28 -3.91 -9.24 -10.51
C ASP A 28 -5.43 -9.11 -10.71
N HIS A 29 -5.98 -7.88 -10.75
CA HIS A 29 -7.41 -7.69 -10.99
C HIS A 29 -7.70 -7.49 -12.48
N HIS A 30 -8.44 -8.46 -13.05
CA HIS A 30 -8.82 -8.60 -14.47
C HIS A 30 -9.62 -7.45 -15.11
N LYS A 31 -9.76 -6.30 -14.45
CA LYS A 31 -10.29 -5.09 -15.07
C LYS A 31 -9.15 -4.11 -15.30
N GLU A 32 -8.66 -4.08 -16.54
CA GLU A 32 -7.79 -3.01 -17.02
C GLU A 32 -8.44 -1.65 -16.71
N GLY A 33 -7.85 -0.88 -15.79
CA GLY A 33 -8.15 0.54 -15.64
C GLY A 33 -8.74 1.00 -14.31
N GLU A 34 -9.15 0.11 -13.40
CA GLU A 34 -9.70 0.55 -12.11
C GLU A 34 -8.56 0.89 -11.14
N ALA A 35 -8.08 2.14 -11.22
CA ALA A 35 -7.14 2.68 -10.26
C ALA A 35 -7.91 3.19 -9.03
N LEU A 36 -7.52 2.74 -7.85
CA LEU A 36 -8.03 3.25 -6.59
C LEU A 36 -7.30 4.54 -6.23
N GLU A 37 -8.05 5.62 -6.00
CA GLU A 37 -7.49 6.89 -5.54
C GLU A 37 -7.56 6.95 -4.01
N PHE A 38 -6.45 7.34 -3.38
CA PHE A 38 -6.33 7.51 -1.94
C PHE A 38 -5.90 8.92 -1.61
N VAL A 39 -6.52 9.48 -0.57
CA VAL A 39 -6.34 10.86 -0.10
C VAL A 39 -6.12 10.90 1.42
N ALA A 40 -5.81 12.08 1.95
CA ALA A 40 -5.72 12.32 3.38
C ALA A 40 -6.99 11.87 4.12
N GLY A 41 -6.84 11.08 5.18
CA GLY A 41 -7.91 10.52 5.98
C GLY A 41 -8.22 9.05 5.68
N ASP A 42 -7.74 8.50 4.56
CA ASP A 42 -8.01 7.12 4.20
C ASP A 42 -7.20 6.13 5.04
N LEU A 43 -7.89 5.09 5.52
CA LEU A 43 -7.30 3.91 6.16
C LEU A 43 -7.49 2.72 5.24
N VAL A 44 -6.39 2.08 4.85
CA VAL A 44 -6.37 1.02 3.85
C VAL A 44 -5.49 -0.13 4.29
N VAL A 45 -5.88 -1.34 3.90
CA VAL A 45 -5.14 -2.56 4.20
C VAL A 45 -4.66 -3.16 2.89
N PHE A 46 -3.35 -3.35 2.78
CA PHE A 46 -2.71 -4.03 1.66
C PHE A 46 -2.33 -5.44 2.11
N PRO A 47 -2.97 -6.50 1.58
CA PRO A 47 -2.66 -7.87 1.97
C PRO A 47 -1.25 -8.28 1.52
N GLN A 48 -0.70 -9.28 2.22
CA GLN A 48 0.53 -9.94 1.84
C GLN A 48 0.51 -10.44 0.39
N ASP A 49 1.68 -10.38 -0.26
CA ASP A 49 1.94 -10.85 -1.62
C ASP A 49 1.18 -10.12 -2.73
N MET A 50 0.48 -9.03 -2.40
CA MET A 50 -0.18 -8.18 -3.38
C MET A 50 0.83 -7.35 -4.18
N ASN A 51 0.71 -7.37 -5.50
CA ASN A 51 1.49 -6.53 -6.42
C ASN A 51 0.63 -5.36 -6.92
N VAL A 52 1.20 -4.16 -6.84
CA VAL A 52 0.52 -2.95 -7.27
C VAL A 52 1.45 -2.00 -8.02
N PHE A 53 0.87 -1.22 -8.92
CA PHE A 53 1.50 -0.01 -9.46
C PHE A 53 1.00 1.22 -8.69
N VAL A 54 1.94 1.97 -8.12
CA VAL A 54 1.66 3.20 -7.39
C VAL A 54 1.95 4.39 -8.31
N ASP A 55 1.03 5.37 -8.33
CA ASP A 55 1.15 6.65 -9.01
C ASP A 55 0.95 7.77 -7.99
N VAL A 56 2.04 8.34 -7.49
CA VAL A 56 2.04 9.43 -6.52
C VAL A 56 1.80 10.74 -7.25
N ILE A 57 0.66 11.38 -6.98
CA ILE A 57 0.23 12.63 -7.62
C ILE A 57 0.75 13.82 -6.81
N GLU A 58 0.58 13.75 -5.49
CA GLU A 58 1.07 14.74 -4.51
C GLU A 58 1.90 14.02 -3.46
N ASP A 59 2.88 14.71 -2.85
CA ASP A 59 3.75 14.09 -1.84
C ASP A 59 2.92 13.60 -0.65
N VAL A 60 3.17 12.35 -0.23
CA VAL A 60 2.32 11.63 0.72
C VAL A 60 3.00 11.49 2.07
N LYS A 61 2.25 11.79 3.13
CA LYS A 61 2.63 11.46 4.51
C LYS A 61 1.72 10.37 5.03
N LYS A 62 2.29 9.26 5.50
CA LYS A 62 1.54 8.10 5.97
C LYS A 62 2.08 7.54 7.27
N ARG A 63 1.21 6.90 8.04
CA ARG A 63 1.55 5.99 9.13
C ARG A 63 1.26 4.58 8.66
N TYR A 64 2.13 3.63 8.99
CA TYR A 64 1.92 2.24 8.62
C TYR A 64 2.14 1.33 9.83
N TYR A 65 1.32 0.29 9.90
CA TYR A 65 1.52 -0.85 10.78
C TYR A 65 1.72 -2.06 9.88
N ARG A 66 2.82 -2.78 10.10
CA ARG A 66 3.13 -4.03 9.41
C ARG A 66 2.99 -5.16 10.42
N GLU A 67 2.28 -6.22 10.05
CA GLU A 67 2.23 -7.41 10.88
C GLU A 67 3.64 -8.01 11.02
N PHE A 68 4.06 -8.28 12.25
CA PHE A 68 5.25 -9.05 12.54
C PHE A 68 4.84 -10.52 12.63
N GLU A 69 5.60 -11.40 11.98
CA GLU A 69 5.51 -12.82 12.28
C GLU A 69 6.48 -13.05 13.44
N ILE A 70 5.98 -13.58 14.55
CA ILE A 70 6.85 -14.10 15.59
C ILE A 70 7.31 -15.46 15.07
N GLU A 71 8.61 -15.61 14.77
CA GLU A 71 9.15 -16.94 14.50
C GLU A 71 9.06 -17.77 15.78
N GLU A 72 8.54 -19.00 15.71
CA GLU A 72 8.41 -19.90 16.88
C GLU A 72 9.75 -20.15 17.58
N SER A 73 10.88 -19.94 16.90
CA SER A 73 12.24 -20.01 17.42
C SER A 73 12.61 -18.90 18.41
N GLU A 74 11.86 -17.80 18.44
CA GLU A 74 12.06 -16.65 19.33
C GLU A 74 11.08 -16.63 20.52
N LEU A 75 10.23 -17.65 20.65
CA LEU A 75 9.39 -17.84 21.84
C LEU A 75 10.26 -18.34 23.02
N PRO A 76 10.16 -17.71 24.20
CA PRO A 76 11.00 -18.02 25.37
C PRO A 76 10.72 -19.39 26.00
#